data_AF-A0A2N5IQX4-F1
#
_entry.id   AF-A0A2N5IQX4-F1
#
_cell.length_a   1.000
_cell.length_b   1.000
_cell.length_c   1.000
_cell.angle_alpha   90.00
_cell.angle_beta   90.00
_cell.angle_gamma   90.00
#
_symmetry.space_group_name_H-M   'P 1'
#
loop_
_entity.id
_entity.type
_entity.pdbx_description
1 polymer ?
#
loop_
_entity_poly.entity_id
_entity_poly.type
_entity_poly.pdbx_seq_one_letter_code
_entity_poly.pdbx_strand_id
1 'polypeptide(L)' 'MRQQHITQRSLAQEMGISFQLLNAKLHGRSNFTLRDLSRIADYFDVSLDYLTGRSDYAKPLEVA' A
#
# COMPACT_ATOMS: atom_id res chain seq x y z
N MET A 1 3.66 -9.02 10.51
CA MET A 1 3.85 -7.61 10.12
C MET A 1 4.37 -6.85 11.31
N ARG A 2 5.53 -6.17 11.20
CA ARG A 2 6.08 -5.38 12.30
C ARG A 2 5.03 -4.35 12.73
N GLN A 3 4.72 -4.30 14.03
CA GLN A 3 3.88 -3.27 14.65
C GLN A 3 4.59 -1.91 14.54
N GLN A 4 4.61 -1.35 13.34
CA GLN A 4 4.80 0.08 13.20
C GLN A 4 3.45 0.73 13.48
N HIS A 5 3.41 1.77 14.30
CA HIS A 5 2.24 2.61 14.53
C HIS A 5 1.94 3.43 13.25
N ILE A 6 1.58 2.74 12.18
CA ILE A 6 1.27 3.36 10.90
C ILE A 6 -0.12 3.95 11.03
N THR A 7 -0.18 5.27 10.85
CA THR A 7 -1.44 5.97 10.83
C THR A 7 -1.93 6.07 9.39
N GLN A 8 -3.24 6.09 9.20
CA GLN A 8 -3.79 6.41 7.88
C GLN A 8 -3.33 7.80 7.40
N ARG A 9 -2.99 8.73 8.31
CA ARG A 9 -2.46 10.05 7.93
C ARG A 9 -1.07 9.95 7.31
N SER A 10 -0.15 9.21 7.91
CA SER A 10 1.20 9.02 7.36
C SER A 10 1.15 8.29 6.02
N LEU A 11 0.29 7.27 5.91
CA LEU A 11 0.08 6.57 4.64
C LEU A 11 -0.52 7.48 3.56
N ALA A 12 -1.49 8.33 3.90
CA ALA A 12 -2.07 9.28 2.95
C ALA A 12 -1.03 10.29 2.44
N GLN A 13 -0.14 10.77 3.33
CA GLN A 13 0.97 11.65 2.97
C GLN A 13 1.94 10.98 2.00
N GLU A 14 2.36 9.75 2.29
CA GLU A 14 3.23 8.97 1.39
C GLU A 14 2.58 8.74 0.03
N MET A 15 1.29 8.40 0.04
CA MET A 15 0.51 8.20 -1.17
C MET A 15 0.25 9.49 -1.95
N GLY A 16 0.50 10.67 -1.36
CA GLY A 16 0.22 11.97 -1.97
C GLY A 16 -1.27 12.23 -2.18
N ILE A 17 -2.12 11.69 -1.30
CA ILE A 17 -3.58 11.85 -1.35
C ILE A 17 -4.12 12.43 -0.03
N SER A 18 -5.34 12.96 -0.07
CA SER A 18 -5.99 13.40 1.15
C SER A 18 -6.35 12.22 2.05
N PHE A 19 -6.34 12.45 3.37
CA PHE A 19 -6.81 11.48 4.36
C PHE A 19 -8.23 11.00 4.07
N GLN A 20 -9.12 11.92 3.65
CA GLN A 20 -10.50 11.60 3.30
C GLN A 20 -10.57 10.63 2.11
N LEU A 21 -9.73 10.83 1.08
CA LEU A 21 -9.66 9.95 -0.07
C LEU A 21 -9.13 8.57 0.33
N LEU A 22 -8.07 8.50 1.14
CA LEU A 22 -7.59 7.22 1.66
C LEU A 22 -8.67 6.50 2.48
N ASN A 23 -9.34 7.21 3.38
CA ASN A 23 -10.42 6.65 4.19
C ASN A 23 -11.57 6.13 3.31
N ALA A 24 -11.97 6.86 2.26
CA ALA A 24 -12.97 6.40 1.30
C ALA A 24 -12.53 5.11 0.59
N LYS A 25 -11.26 5.00 0.18
CA LYS A 25 -10.70 3.80 -0.46
C LYS A 25 -10.70 2.59 0.48
N LEU A 26 -10.24 2.78 1.73
CA LEU A 26 -10.22 1.71 2.74
C LEU A 26 -11.62 1.18 3.09
N HIS A 27 -12.65 2.01 2.97
CA HIS A 27 -14.04 1.62 3.21
C HIS A 27 -14.81 1.26 1.93
N GLY A 28 -14.12 1.07 0.79
CA GLY A 28 -14.73 0.63 -0.47
C GLY A 28 -15.63 1.66 -1.16
N ARG A 29 -15.58 2.94 -0.75
CA ARG A 29 -16.35 4.04 -1.36
C ARG A 29 -15.64 4.64 -2.58
N SER A 30 -14.37 4.28 -2.79
CA SER A 30 -13.56 4.64 -3.95
C SER A 30 -12.58 3.52 -4.24
N ASN A 31 -12.22 3.32 -5.50
CA ASN A 31 -11.30 2.24 -5.88
C ASN A 31 -9.85 2.65 -5.71
N PHE A 32 -8.99 1.69 -5.42
CA PHE A 32 -7.54 1.85 -5.55
C PHE A 32 -7.14 1.80 -7.03
N THR A 33 -6.27 2.72 -7.43
CA THR A 33 -5.60 2.68 -8.73
C THR A 33 -4.33 1.83 -8.63
N LEU A 34 -3.78 1.40 -9.76
CA LEU A 34 -2.48 0.70 -9.77
C LEU A 34 -1.37 1.55 -9.14
N ARG A 35 -1.38 2.87 -9.35
CA ARG A 35 -0.44 3.81 -8.71
C ARG A 35 -0.57 3.78 -7.19
N ASP A 36 -1.80 3.75 -6.67
CA ASP A 36 -2.03 3.68 -5.23
C ASP A 36 -1.43 2.40 -4.65
N LEU A 37 -1.69 1.26 -5.30
CA LEU A 37 -1.18 -0.04 -4.87
C LEU A 37 0.35 -0.11 -4.95
N SER A 38 0.95 0.45 -6.00
CA SER A 38 2.42 0.54 -6.13
C SER A 38 3.02 1.32 -4.96
N ARG A 39 2.48 2.50 -4.63
CA ARG A 39 2.99 3.31 -3.51
C ARG A 39 2.83 2.62 -2.16
N ILE A 40 1.73 1.89 -1.97
CA ILE A 40 1.52 1.09 -0.75
C ILE A 40 2.58 -0.01 -0.69
N ALA A 41 2.83 -0.71 -1.79
CA ALA A 41 3.85 -1.76 -1.86
C ALA A 41 5.25 -1.19 -1.54
N ASP A 42 5.62 -0.06 -2.15
CA ASP A 42 6.88 0.64 -1.90
C ASP A 42 7.01 1.08 -0.43
N TYR A 43 5.95 1.66 0.14
CA TYR A 43 5.93 2.11 1.54
C TYR A 43 6.15 0.97 2.54
N PHE A 44 5.60 -0.21 2.25
CA PHE A 44 5.73 -1.39 3.09
C PHE A 44 6.97 -2.24 2.76
N ASP A 45 7.77 -1.85 1.75
CA ASP A 45 8.90 -2.61 1.20
C ASP A 45 8.49 -4.05 0.84
N VAL A 46 7.39 -4.18 0.09
CA VAL A 46 6.87 -5.46 -0.38
C VAL A 46 6.57 -5.45 -1.88
N SER A 47 6.44 -6.63 -2.48
CA SER A 47 5.99 -6.77 -3.86
C SER A 47 4.49 -6.49 -4.00
N LEU A 48 4.08 -6.05 -5.20
CA LEU A 48 2.66 -5.85 -5.52
C LEU A 48 1.87 -7.18 -5.46
N ASP A 49 2.50 -8.29 -5.84
CA ASP A 49 1.88 -9.62 -5.79
C ASP A 49 1.63 -10.06 -4.35
N TYR A 50 2.56 -9.77 -3.44
CA TYR A 50 2.35 -10.00 -2.01
C TYR A 50 1.25 -9.09 -1.45
N LEU A 51 1.28 -7.79 -1.77
CA LEU A 51 0.27 -6.84 -1.33
C LEU A 51 -1.15 -7.26 -1.76
N THR A 52 -1.28 -7.83 -2.96
CA THR A 52 -2.56 -8.25 -3.54
C THR A 52 -2.93 -9.72 -3.26
N GLY A 53 -2.10 -10.45 -2.51
CA GLY A 53 -2.35 -11.85 -2.16
C GLY A 53 -2.21 -12.83 -3.33
N ARG A 54 -1.52 -12.43 -4.41
CA ARG A 54 -1.18 -13.31 -5.54
C ARG A 54 0.05 -14.18 -5.26
N SER A 55 0.81 -13.84 -4.22
CA SER A 55 2.07 -14.50 -3.86
C SER A 55 2.31 -14.38 -2.35
N ASP A 56 2.94 -15.40 -1.76
CA ASP A 56 3.41 -15.36 -0.37
C ASP A 56 4.84 -14.77 -0.26
N TYR A 57 5.48 -14.46 -1.39
CA TYR A 57 6.82 -13.89 -1.45
C TYR A 57 6.78 -12.37 -1.25
N ALA A 58 7.12 -11.95 -0.02
CA ALA A 58 7.02 -10.56 0.42
C ALA A 58 7.88 -9.59 -0.41
N LYS A 59 9.08 -9.98 -0.85
CA LYS A 59 9.98 -9.10 -1.60
C LYS A 59 9.89 -9.37 -3.10
N PRO A 60 10.03 -8.33 -3.96
CA PRO A 60 10.28 -8.55 -5.37
C PRO A 60 11.52 -9.44 -5.52
N LEU A 61 11.54 -10.35 -6.50
CA LEU A 61 12.75 -11.11 -6.82
C LEU A 61 13.86 -10.11 -7.16
N GLU A 62 14.89 -10.03 -6.32
CA GLU A 62 16.11 -9.29 -6.64
C GLU A 62 16.76 -9.98 -7.84
N VAL A 63 16.58 -9.40 -9.03
CA VAL A 63 17.37 -9.81 -10.20
C VAL A 63 18.74 -9.15 -10.03
N ALA A 64 19.75 -9.98 -9.77
CA ALA A 64 21.16 -9.58 -9.68
C ALA A 64 21.68 -9.00 -11.01
#